data_AF-A0A849DMV1-F1
#
_entry.id   AF-A0A849DMV1-F1
#
_cell.length_a   1.000
_cell.length_b   1.000
_cell.length_c   1.000
_cell.angle_alpha   90.00
_cell.angle_beta   90.00
_cell.angle_gamma   90.00
#
_symmetry.space_group_name_H-M   'P 1'
#
loop_
_entity.id
_entity.type
_entity.pdbx_description
1 polymer ?
#
loop_
_entity_poly.entity_id
_entity_poly.type
_entity_poly.pdbx_seq_one_letter_code
_entity_poly.pdbx_strand_id
1 'polypeptide(L)'
;LPDGPAAVLAEALRLRDEEIAASAALAARGADLVTDLCPASPTLLTHCNTGGLAAVTGGTALGVVVELHRRQALAGVIASETRPLLQGARLTTWELARAGVPHHLAVDSAGPFLMARGQVDAVILGADRICANGDVVNKIGSYGHALGARAAGIPFIVVAPESTIDRDTRSGDAVEIEDRGAGEVTTIASVAVAPPRTAAVNPAFDVTPAALVTAIVTDQRTIRPDRGERP
;
A
#
# COMPACT_ATOMS: atom_id res chain seq x y z
N LEU A 1 5.42 -34.95 -1.27
CA LEU A 1 6.62 -34.09 -1.17
C LEU A 1 7.80 -34.91 -1.63
N PRO A 2 8.30 -34.70 -2.86
CA PRO A 2 9.36 -35.53 -3.45
C PRO A 2 10.61 -35.63 -2.56
N ASP A 3 10.97 -34.54 -1.86
CA ASP A 3 12.19 -34.44 -1.02
C ASP A 3 11.92 -34.47 0.50
N GLY A 4 10.69 -34.80 0.91
CA GLY A 4 10.30 -34.95 2.31
C GLY A 4 10.12 -33.65 3.13
N PRO A 5 9.72 -33.75 4.41
CA PRO A 5 9.38 -32.60 5.25
C PRO A 5 10.54 -31.64 5.55
N ALA A 6 11.78 -32.15 5.62
CA ALA A 6 12.96 -31.34 5.91
C ALA A 6 13.27 -30.35 4.78
N ALA A 7 13.12 -30.78 3.52
CA ALA A 7 13.29 -29.92 2.36
C ALA A 7 12.23 -28.80 2.33
N VAL A 8 10.97 -29.12 2.68
CA VAL A 8 9.90 -28.11 2.79
C VAL A 8 10.21 -27.07 3.87
N LEU A 9 10.69 -27.51 5.04
CA LEU A 9 11.07 -26.58 6.10
C LEU A 9 12.24 -25.69 5.68
N ALA A 10 13.27 -26.26 5.03
CA ALA A 10 14.41 -25.50 4.54
C ALA A 10 13.98 -24.42 3.53
N GLU A 11 13.08 -24.76 2.61
CA GLU A 11 12.54 -23.83 1.63
C GLU A 11 11.69 -22.72 2.27
N ALA A 12 10.84 -23.06 3.24
CA ALA A 12 10.04 -22.07 3.96
C ALA A 12 10.91 -21.07 4.73
N LEU A 13 12.01 -21.53 5.33
CA LEU A 13 12.97 -20.66 6.01
C LEU A 13 13.75 -19.79 5.02
N ARG A 14 14.11 -20.32 3.85
CA ARG A 14 14.73 -19.54 2.77
C ARG A 14 13.82 -18.42 2.29
N LEU A 15 12.54 -18.70 2.04
CA LEU A 15 11.54 -17.70 1.64
C LEU A 15 11.36 -16.61 2.70
N ARG A 16 11.35 -16.98 3.99
CA ARG A 16 11.32 -16.01 5.09
C ARG A 16 12.54 -15.08 5.05
N ASP A 17 13.73 -15.63 4.90
CA ASP A 17 14.97 -14.84 4.91
C ASP A 17 15.08 -13.92 3.68
N GLU A 18 14.57 -14.37 2.53
CA GLU A 18 14.43 -13.56 1.32
C GLU A 18 13.46 -12.39 1.51
N GLU A 19 12.31 -12.61 2.15
CA GLU A 19 11.32 -11.56 2.40
C GLU A 19 11.83 -10.51 3.41
N ILE A 20 12.60 -10.92 4.42
CA ILE A 20 13.28 -10.00 5.34
C ILE A 20 14.27 -9.10 4.59
N ALA A 21 15.08 -9.69 3.70
CA ALA A 21 16.02 -8.93 2.88
C ALA A 21 15.30 -7.99 1.89
N ALA A 22 14.21 -8.46 1.28
CA ALA A 22 13.38 -7.65 0.38
C ALA A 22 12.78 -6.44 1.08
N SER A 23 12.22 -6.61 2.29
CA SER A 23 11.66 -5.52 3.09
C SER A 23 12.68 -4.43 3.39
N ALA A 24 13.93 -4.80 3.72
CA ALA A 24 15.00 -3.83 3.93
C ALA A 24 15.39 -3.07 2.65
N ALA A 25 15.46 -3.79 1.50
CA ALA A 25 15.77 -3.18 0.21
C ALA A 25 14.67 -2.22 -0.27
N LEU A 26 13.40 -2.61 -0.09
CA LEU A 26 12.23 -1.78 -0.38
C LEU A 26 12.26 -0.47 0.41
N ALA A 27 12.50 -0.57 1.72
CA ALA A 27 12.56 0.59 2.61
C ALA A 27 13.63 1.59 2.17
N ALA A 28 14.86 1.09 1.91
CA ALA A 28 15.97 1.93 1.47
C ALA A 28 15.69 2.59 0.10
N ARG A 29 15.31 1.79 -0.89
CA ARG A 29 15.07 2.26 -2.27
C ARG A 29 13.89 3.22 -2.36
N GLY A 30 12.79 2.93 -1.64
CA GLY A 30 11.63 3.79 -1.60
C GLY A 30 11.92 5.13 -0.91
N ALA A 31 12.73 5.13 0.15
CA ALA A 31 13.12 6.36 0.83
C ALA A 31 14.02 7.25 -0.05
N ASP A 32 14.92 6.65 -0.82
CA ASP A 32 15.72 7.36 -1.82
C ASP A 32 14.81 8.00 -2.88
N LEU A 33 13.87 7.23 -3.45
CA LEU A 33 12.93 7.74 -4.44
C LEU A 33 12.04 8.87 -3.90
N VAL A 34 11.52 8.75 -2.68
CA VAL A 34 10.71 9.81 -2.07
C VAL A 34 11.54 11.09 -1.90
N THR A 35 12.81 10.96 -1.49
CA THR A 35 13.73 12.10 -1.36
C THR A 35 13.97 12.79 -2.71
N ASP A 36 14.04 12.01 -3.80
CA ASP A 36 14.22 12.55 -5.16
C ASP A 36 12.96 13.22 -5.72
N LEU A 37 11.77 12.72 -5.37
CA LEU A 37 10.50 13.16 -5.96
C LEU A 37 9.77 14.25 -5.14
N CYS A 38 10.05 14.36 -3.85
CA CYS A 38 9.28 15.18 -2.93
C CYS A 38 10.13 16.30 -2.30
N PRO A 39 9.50 17.28 -1.62
CA PRO A 39 10.23 18.22 -0.77
C PRO A 39 11.06 17.49 0.31
N ALA A 40 12.04 18.18 0.89
CA ALA A 40 12.99 17.59 1.84
C ALA A 40 12.36 16.91 3.08
N SER A 41 11.14 17.30 3.45
CA SER A 41 10.39 16.69 4.56
C SER A 41 8.91 16.62 4.17
N PRO A 42 8.50 15.60 3.41
CA PRO A 42 7.14 15.52 2.90
C PRO A 42 6.16 15.00 3.97
N THR A 43 4.89 15.36 3.81
CA THR A 43 3.75 14.67 4.44
C THR A 43 3.24 13.60 3.48
N LEU A 44 3.31 12.34 3.89
CA LEU A 44 2.90 11.21 3.06
C LEU A 44 1.49 10.75 3.44
N LEU A 45 0.65 10.43 2.46
CA LEU A 45 -0.59 9.70 2.69
C LEU A 45 -0.39 8.21 2.41
N THR A 46 -0.89 7.35 3.29
CA THR A 46 -0.88 5.90 3.10
C THR A 46 -2.26 5.29 3.32
N HIS A 47 -2.44 4.06 2.83
CA HIS A 47 -3.72 3.36 2.80
C HIS A 47 -3.52 1.86 3.06
N CYS A 48 -4.49 1.22 3.73
CA CYS A 48 -4.36 -0.12 4.31
C CYS A 48 -3.24 -0.20 5.36
N ASN A 49 -2.75 -1.41 5.63
CA ASN A 49 -1.58 -1.67 6.45
C ASN A 49 -0.52 -2.40 5.64
N THR A 50 0.68 -1.85 5.63
CA THR A 50 1.83 -2.34 4.84
C THR A 50 3.10 -2.36 5.69
N GLY A 51 2.94 -2.44 7.02
CA GLY A 51 4.02 -2.57 7.98
C GLY A 51 4.42 -4.01 8.23
N GLY A 52 5.15 -4.22 9.33
CA GLY A 52 5.60 -5.54 9.76
C GLY A 52 4.44 -6.48 10.12
N LEU A 53 3.22 -5.97 10.34
CA LEU A 53 2.03 -6.81 10.52
C LEU A 53 1.47 -7.38 9.21
N ALA A 54 1.96 -6.93 8.05
CA ALA A 54 1.60 -7.42 6.73
C ALA A 54 2.76 -8.15 6.00
N ALA A 55 3.87 -8.36 6.71
CA ALA A 55 5.15 -8.90 6.21
C ALA A 55 5.75 -9.83 7.28
N VAL A 56 6.90 -10.47 7.04
CA VAL A 56 7.65 -11.13 8.13
C VAL A 56 8.25 -10.08 9.06
N THR A 57 8.79 -9.00 8.48
CA THR A 57 9.31 -7.84 9.22
C THR A 57 9.41 -6.61 8.34
N GLY A 58 9.52 -5.42 8.92
CA GLY A 58 9.74 -4.15 8.22
C GLY A 58 8.53 -3.63 7.44
N GLY A 59 7.92 -4.47 6.60
CA GLY A 59 6.85 -4.10 5.70
C GLY A 59 7.36 -3.53 4.37
N THR A 60 6.45 -2.94 3.62
CA THR A 60 6.71 -2.36 2.30
C THR A 60 6.64 -0.83 2.35
N ALA A 61 5.49 -0.22 2.03
CA ALA A 61 5.31 1.22 2.06
C ALA A 61 5.49 1.81 3.46
N LEU A 62 5.04 1.13 4.52
CA LEU A 62 5.29 1.58 5.89
C LEU A 62 6.77 1.42 6.29
N GLY A 63 7.49 0.45 5.71
CA GLY A 63 8.93 0.31 5.86
C GLY A 63 9.68 1.54 5.31
N VAL A 64 9.26 2.04 4.14
CA VAL A 64 9.78 3.29 3.56
C VAL A 64 9.51 4.49 4.48
N VAL A 65 8.29 4.59 5.03
CA VAL A 65 7.93 5.64 6.00
C VAL A 65 8.85 5.62 7.23
N VAL A 66 9.07 4.44 7.82
CA VAL A 66 9.93 4.29 8.99
C VAL A 66 11.38 4.65 8.65
N GLU A 67 11.86 4.27 7.47
CA GLU A 67 13.21 4.61 7.01
C GLU A 67 13.37 6.13 6.79
N LEU A 68 12.39 6.80 6.17
CA LEU A 68 12.39 8.27 6.03
C LEU A 68 12.37 8.97 7.39
N HIS A 69 11.57 8.47 8.34
CA HIS A 69 11.55 9.00 9.70
C HIS A 69 12.90 8.83 10.40
N ARG A 70 13.55 7.67 10.27
CA ARG A 70 14.91 7.40 10.79
C ARG A 70 15.94 8.34 10.18
N ARG A 71 15.77 8.72 8.91
CA ARG A 71 16.61 9.70 8.19
C ARG A 71 16.29 11.16 8.53
N GLN A 72 15.28 11.42 9.37
CA GLN A 72 14.77 12.76 9.67
C GLN A 72 14.30 13.52 8.41
N ALA A 73 13.84 12.78 7.40
CA ALA A 73 13.41 13.27 6.10
C ALA A 73 11.90 13.07 5.88
N LEU A 74 11.11 13.16 6.95
CA LEU A 74 9.66 12.99 6.94
C LEU A 74 9.00 13.98 7.90
N ALA A 75 8.00 14.73 7.42
CA ALA A 75 7.24 15.64 8.28
C ALA A 75 6.16 14.89 9.06
N GLY A 76 5.49 13.94 8.42
CA GLY A 76 4.50 13.08 9.06
C GLY A 76 3.72 12.24 8.07
N VAL A 77 2.76 11.48 8.59
CA VAL A 77 1.91 10.57 7.81
C VAL A 77 0.43 10.85 8.04
N ILE A 78 -0.34 10.86 6.96
CA ILE A 78 -1.80 10.78 7.01
C ILE A 78 -2.19 9.34 6.67
N ALA A 79 -2.61 8.58 7.68
CA ALA A 79 -3.13 7.23 7.48
C ALA A 79 -4.63 7.29 7.18
N SER A 80 -5.03 6.77 6.02
CA SER A 80 -6.44 6.54 5.67
C SER A 80 -7.00 5.42 6.55
N GLU A 81 -8.19 5.57 7.13
CA GLU A 81 -8.74 4.58 8.08
C GLU A 81 -8.92 3.19 7.46
N THR A 82 -9.20 3.14 6.16
CA THR A 82 -9.34 1.95 5.31
C THR A 82 -10.57 1.10 5.66
N ARG A 83 -11.76 1.65 5.43
CA ARG A 83 -13.01 0.89 5.52
C ARG A 83 -13.06 -0.22 4.44
N PRO A 84 -13.80 -1.32 4.71
CA PRO A 84 -14.57 -1.56 5.92
C PRO A 84 -13.77 -2.12 7.10
N LEU A 85 -12.60 -2.73 6.88
CA LEU A 85 -11.87 -3.50 7.89
C LEU A 85 -11.02 -2.66 8.85
N LEU A 86 -10.85 -1.37 8.54
CA LEU A 86 -10.16 -0.39 9.36
C LEU A 86 -8.68 -0.73 9.59
N GLN A 87 -7.99 -1.29 8.57
CA GLN A 87 -6.57 -1.66 8.71
C GLN A 87 -5.71 -0.44 9.02
N GLY A 88 -5.96 0.69 8.35
CA GLY A 88 -5.22 1.92 8.61
C GLY A 88 -5.44 2.45 10.02
N ALA A 89 -6.70 2.48 10.46
CA ALA A 89 -7.05 2.95 11.81
C ALA A 89 -6.60 2.04 12.94
N ARG A 90 -6.54 0.72 12.71
CA ARG A 90 -6.26 -0.29 13.76
C ARG A 90 -4.83 -0.77 13.78
N LEU A 91 -4.20 -0.92 12.61
CA LEU A 91 -2.89 -1.55 12.45
C LEU A 91 -1.84 -0.49 12.11
N THR A 92 -2.08 0.31 11.07
CA THR A 92 -1.08 1.28 10.59
C THR A 92 -0.78 2.36 11.62
N THR A 93 -1.80 2.98 12.22
CA THR A 93 -1.63 3.96 13.31
C THR A 93 -0.93 3.35 14.52
N TRP A 94 -1.20 2.08 14.83
CA TRP A 94 -0.54 1.37 15.91
C TRP A 94 0.96 1.17 15.61
N GLU A 95 1.31 0.72 14.40
CA GLU A 95 2.71 0.56 13.98
C GLU A 95 3.44 1.92 13.95
N LEU A 96 2.82 2.97 13.40
CA LEU A 96 3.37 4.32 13.37
C LEU A 96 3.64 4.87 14.79
N ALA A 97 2.69 4.69 15.71
CA ALA A 97 2.84 5.09 17.11
C ALA A 97 4.01 4.35 17.78
N ARG A 98 4.16 3.05 17.53
CA ARG A 98 5.27 2.26 18.06
C ARG A 98 6.62 2.67 17.51
N ALA A 99 6.67 3.12 16.25
CA ALA A 99 7.87 3.61 15.59
C ALA A 99 8.20 5.08 15.93
N GLY A 100 7.32 5.79 16.66
CA GLY A 100 7.52 7.21 16.99
C GLY A 100 7.27 8.17 15.82
N VAL A 101 6.64 7.70 14.74
CA VAL A 101 6.38 8.49 13.54
C VAL A 101 5.20 9.45 13.79
N PRO A 102 5.36 10.77 13.59
CA PRO A 102 4.25 11.72 13.66
C PRO A 102 3.16 11.37 12.64
N HIS A 103 1.91 11.22 13.08
CA HIS A 103 0.84 10.82 12.19
C HIS A 103 -0.54 11.33 12.61
N HIS A 104 -1.43 11.39 11.62
CA HIS A 104 -2.86 11.65 11.77
C HIS A 104 -3.66 10.54 11.11
N LEU A 105 -4.83 10.24 11.68
CA LEU A 105 -5.82 9.35 11.07
C LEU A 105 -6.85 10.19 10.32
N ALA A 106 -7.15 9.81 9.08
CA ALA A 106 -8.18 10.44 8.25
C ALA A 106 -9.20 9.40 7.78
N VAL A 107 -10.47 9.81 7.66
CA VAL A 107 -11.47 9.01 6.94
C VAL A 107 -11.08 8.92 5.47
N ASP A 108 -11.43 7.82 4.81
CA ASP A 108 -10.94 7.53 3.45
C ASP A 108 -11.30 8.62 2.44
N SER A 109 -12.52 9.14 2.53
CA SER A 109 -13.04 10.19 1.64
C SER A 109 -12.34 11.55 1.80
N ALA A 110 -11.59 11.77 2.88
CA ALA A 110 -10.83 13.00 3.07
C ALA A 110 -9.56 13.04 2.21
N GLY A 111 -8.99 11.89 1.84
CA GLY A 111 -7.68 11.80 1.17
C GLY A 111 -7.53 12.76 -0.02
N PRO A 112 -8.35 12.64 -1.08
CA PRO A 112 -8.28 13.53 -2.25
C PRO A 112 -8.48 15.02 -1.89
N PHE A 113 -9.31 15.32 -0.90
CA PHE A 113 -9.52 16.70 -0.45
C PHE A 113 -8.28 17.27 0.26
N LEU A 114 -7.62 16.48 1.10
CA LEU A 114 -6.37 16.87 1.77
C LEU A 114 -5.25 17.12 0.74
N MET A 115 -5.16 16.28 -0.30
CA MET A 115 -4.24 16.48 -1.42
C MET A 115 -4.52 17.79 -2.16
N ALA A 116 -5.79 18.08 -2.49
CA ALA A 116 -6.19 19.32 -3.16
C ALA A 116 -5.91 20.59 -2.32
N ARG A 117 -5.78 20.45 -1.01
CA ARG A 117 -5.41 21.53 -0.08
C ARG A 117 -3.91 21.67 0.13
N GLY A 118 -3.09 20.86 -0.54
CA GLY A 118 -1.63 20.85 -0.38
C GLY A 118 -1.17 20.34 0.98
N GLN A 119 -1.95 19.48 1.62
CA GLN A 119 -1.62 18.89 2.93
C GLN A 119 -0.94 17.52 2.81
N VAL A 120 -0.77 17.03 1.59
CA VAL A 120 -0.12 15.76 1.26
C VAL A 120 0.83 16.03 0.09
N ASP A 121 2.08 15.61 0.22
CA ASP A 121 3.13 15.81 -0.78
C ASP A 121 3.31 14.59 -1.69
N ALA A 122 2.94 13.39 -1.22
CA ALA A 122 2.87 12.17 -2.04
C ALA A 122 1.97 11.11 -1.39
N VAL A 123 1.44 10.21 -2.23
CA VAL A 123 0.78 8.99 -1.78
C VAL A 123 1.77 7.83 -1.86
N ILE A 124 1.85 7.03 -0.80
CA ILE A 124 2.67 5.82 -0.76
C ILE A 124 1.88 4.65 -0.18
N LEU A 125 1.79 3.54 -0.92
CA LEU A 125 1.03 2.36 -0.51
C LEU A 125 1.61 1.06 -1.08
N GLY A 126 1.08 -0.06 -0.63
CA GLY A 126 1.47 -1.40 -1.08
C GLY A 126 0.73 -1.86 -2.33
N ALA A 127 0.85 -3.16 -2.64
CA ALA A 127 0.04 -3.82 -3.65
C ALA A 127 -0.24 -5.26 -3.24
N ASP A 128 -1.39 -5.77 -3.64
CA ASP A 128 -1.74 -7.20 -3.55
C ASP A 128 -1.32 -7.94 -4.83
N ARG A 129 -1.39 -7.26 -5.99
CA ARG A 129 -0.92 -7.75 -7.29
C ARG A 129 -0.54 -6.60 -8.20
N ILE A 130 0.54 -6.77 -8.97
CA ILE A 130 0.89 -5.85 -10.06
C ILE A 130 0.86 -6.64 -11.36
N CYS A 131 0.00 -6.23 -12.30
CA CYS A 131 -0.16 -6.91 -13.58
C CYS A 131 1.02 -6.61 -14.52
N ALA A 132 1.16 -7.41 -15.60
CA ALA A 132 2.24 -7.25 -16.58
C ALA A 132 2.26 -5.88 -17.28
N ASN A 133 1.12 -5.19 -17.39
CA ASN A 133 1.05 -3.83 -17.93
C ASN A 133 1.34 -2.73 -16.89
N GLY A 134 1.56 -3.09 -15.62
CA GLY A 134 1.76 -2.17 -14.51
C GLY A 134 0.49 -1.75 -13.77
N ASP A 135 -0.69 -2.28 -14.13
CA ASP A 135 -1.90 -2.03 -13.34
C ASP A 135 -1.76 -2.64 -11.95
N VAL A 136 -2.14 -1.85 -10.94
CA VAL A 136 -1.95 -2.20 -9.54
C VAL A 136 -3.28 -2.57 -8.92
N VAL A 137 -3.39 -3.79 -8.42
CA VAL A 137 -4.51 -4.24 -7.60
C VAL A 137 -4.12 -4.05 -6.15
N ASN A 138 -4.88 -3.26 -5.42
CA ASN A 138 -4.65 -3.01 -4.00
C ASN A 138 -5.97 -2.77 -3.28
N LYS A 139 -5.92 -2.63 -1.95
CA LYS A 139 -7.07 -2.37 -1.08
C LYS A 139 -8.01 -1.28 -1.65
N ILE A 140 -9.31 -1.56 -1.60
CA ILE A 140 -10.37 -0.64 -2.04
C ILE A 140 -10.19 0.76 -1.43
N GLY A 141 -10.17 1.78 -2.30
CA GLY A 141 -9.83 3.16 -1.96
C GLY A 141 -8.51 3.62 -2.60
N SER A 142 -7.63 2.69 -3.00
CA SER A 142 -6.35 3.02 -3.65
C SER A 142 -6.54 3.80 -4.95
N TYR A 143 -7.50 3.38 -5.79
CA TYR A 143 -7.85 4.10 -7.02
C TYR A 143 -8.31 5.54 -6.75
N GLY A 144 -9.10 5.75 -5.69
CA GLY A 144 -9.54 7.09 -5.28
C GLY A 144 -8.37 8.01 -4.90
N HIS A 145 -7.40 7.47 -4.15
CA HIS A 145 -6.16 8.19 -3.81
C HIS A 145 -5.30 8.48 -5.05
N ALA A 146 -5.24 7.55 -6.01
CA ALA A 146 -4.50 7.75 -7.26
C ALA A 146 -5.10 8.88 -8.12
N LEU A 147 -6.44 8.95 -8.21
CA LEU A 147 -7.13 10.06 -8.86
C LEU A 147 -6.88 11.40 -8.15
N GLY A 148 -6.94 11.41 -6.82
CA GLY A 148 -6.63 12.59 -6.01
C GLY A 148 -5.20 13.09 -6.23
N ALA A 149 -4.23 12.17 -6.18
CA ALA A 149 -2.81 12.47 -6.39
C ALA A 149 -2.57 13.06 -7.79
N ARG A 150 -3.16 12.45 -8.81
CA ARG A 150 -3.11 12.95 -10.20
C ARG A 150 -3.67 14.36 -10.33
N ALA A 151 -4.82 14.63 -9.71
CA ALA A 151 -5.46 15.95 -9.76
C ALA A 151 -4.66 17.03 -9.02
N ALA A 152 -4.02 16.67 -7.90
CA ALA A 152 -3.15 17.56 -7.13
C ALA A 152 -1.74 17.71 -7.73
N GLY A 153 -1.36 16.87 -8.71
CA GLY A 153 -0.03 16.90 -9.33
C GLY A 153 1.07 16.35 -8.43
N ILE A 154 0.75 15.45 -7.49
CA ILE A 154 1.70 14.83 -6.56
C ILE A 154 1.99 13.37 -6.91
N PRO A 155 3.16 12.82 -6.51
CA PRO A 155 3.50 11.43 -6.79
C PRO A 155 2.54 10.42 -6.16
N PHE A 156 2.22 9.35 -6.91
CA PHE A 156 1.58 8.14 -6.42
C PHE A 156 2.55 6.96 -6.54
N ILE A 157 3.06 6.50 -5.40
CA ILE A 157 4.16 5.56 -5.30
C ILE A 157 3.64 4.23 -4.73
N VAL A 158 3.91 3.15 -5.44
CA VAL A 158 3.58 1.79 -5.03
C VAL A 158 4.86 1.09 -4.59
N VAL A 159 4.84 0.44 -3.43
CA VAL A 159 5.98 -0.28 -2.87
C VAL A 159 5.58 -1.72 -2.61
N ALA A 160 6.14 -2.66 -3.37
CA ALA A 160 5.82 -4.07 -3.25
C ALA A 160 7.01 -4.93 -3.70
N PRO A 161 7.23 -6.12 -3.11
CA PRO A 161 8.26 -7.04 -3.56
C PRO A 161 8.14 -7.37 -5.05
N GLU A 162 9.25 -7.71 -5.71
CA GLU A 162 9.26 -8.15 -7.11
C GLU A 162 8.36 -9.39 -7.29
N SER A 163 8.25 -10.23 -6.25
CA SER A 163 7.33 -11.39 -6.24
C SER A 163 5.84 -11.03 -6.30
N THR A 164 5.46 -9.78 -6.07
CA THR A 164 4.08 -9.29 -6.22
C THR A 164 3.72 -8.96 -7.67
N ILE A 165 4.72 -8.89 -8.56
CA ILE A 165 4.50 -8.73 -10.01
C ILE A 165 4.05 -10.06 -10.59
N ASP A 166 2.82 -10.07 -11.09
CA ASP A 166 2.26 -11.18 -11.83
C ASP A 166 2.41 -10.92 -13.34
N ARG A 167 3.39 -11.59 -13.94
CA ARG A 167 3.70 -11.49 -15.36
C ARG A 167 2.69 -12.21 -16.26
N ASP A 168 1.89 -13.11 -15.70
CA ASP A 168 0.91 -13.91 -16.46
C ASP A 168 -0.44 -13.18 -16.59
N THR A 169 -0.76 -12.31 -15.64
CA THR A 169 -1.95 -11.43 -15.72
C THR A 169 -1.67 -10.19 -16.56
N ARG A 170 -2.28 -10.13 -17.74
CA ARG A 170 -2.01 -9.07 -18.74
C ARG A 170 -2.36 -7.65 -18.28
N SER A 171 -3.49 -7.47 -17.61
CA SER A 171 -4.01 -6.17 -17.16
C SER A 171 -4.97 -6.35 -15.98
N GLY A 172 -5.28 -5.25 -15.30
CA GLY A 172 -6.20 -5.28 -14.15
C GLY A 172 -7.62 -5.74 -14.51
N ASP A 173 -8.04 -5.59 -15.77
CA ASP A 173 -9.34 -6.08 -16.27
C ASP A 173 -9.49 -7.62 -16.16
N ALA A 174 -8.37 -8.35 -16.12
CA ALA A 174 -8.36 -9.80 -16.01
C ALA A 174 -8.42 -10.29 -14.54
N VAL A 175 -8.42 -9.37 -13.57
CA VAL A 175 -8.40 -9.70 -12.15
C VAL A 175 -9.82 -9.78 -11.60
N GLU A 176 -10.16 -10.93 -11.03
CA GLU A 176 -11.39 -11.09 -10.26
C GLU A 176 -11.28 -10.36 -8.92
N ILE A 177 -12.20 -9.44 -8.66
CA ILE A 177 -12.23 -8.66 -7.42
C ILE A 177 -13.12 -9.37 -6.41
N GLU A 178 -12.54 -9.73 -5.26
CA GLU A 178 -13.25 -10.34 -4.14
C GLU A 178 -14.37 -9.41 -3.63
N ASP A 179 -15.62 -9.91 -3.62
CA ASP A 179 -16.74 -9.28 -2.90
C ASP A 179 -16.94 -10.01 -1.56
N ARG A 180 -16.92 -9.25 -0.46
CA ARG A 180 -16.96 -9.80 0.90
C ARG A 180 -18.34 -9.69 1.57
N GLY A 181 -19.36 -9.35 0.79
CA GLY A 181 -20.74 -9.21 1.22
C GLY A 181 -20.98 -8.02 2.16
N ALA A 182 -22.24 -7.86 2.57
CA ALA A 182 -22.67 -6.64 3.24
C ALA A 182 -22.19 -6.49 4.70
N GLY A 183 -21.87 -7.60 5.37
CA GLY A 183 -21.65 -7.63 6.82
C GLY A 183 -20.57 -6.67 7.30
N GLU A 184 -19.43 -6.60 6.62
CA GLU A 184 -18.31 -5.72 7.00
C GLU A 184 -18.65 -4.23 6.82
N VAL A 185 -19.55 -3.92 5.88
CA VAL A 185 -20.01 -2.55 5.62
C VAL A 185 -21.08 -2.16 6.63
N THR A 186 -22.06 -3.03 6.90
CA THR A 186 -23.21 -2.72 7.75
C THR A 186 -22.95 -2.87 9.24
N THR A 187 -21.84 -3.52 9.63
CA THR A 187 -21.53 -3.84 11.02
C THR A 187 -20.04 -3.61 11.31
N ILE A 188 -19.74 -2.95 12.44
CA ILE A 188 -18.37 -2.75 12.94
C ILE A 188 -18.30 -3.28 14.37
N ALA A 189 -17.36 -4.18 14.64
CA ALA A 189 -17.19 -4.80 15.97
C ALA A 189 -18.50 -5.35 16.56
N SER A 190 -19.27 -6.06 15.74
CA SER A 190 -20.60 -6.61 16.07
C SER A 190 -21.70 -5.58 16.36
N VAL A 191 -21.44 -4.28 16.13
CA VAL A 191 -22.42 -3.20 16.25
C VAL A 191 -22.92 -2.81 14.86
N ALA A 192 -24.24 -2.86 14.65
CA ALA A 192 -24.85 -2.44 13.40
C ALA A 192 -24.69 -0.92 13.20
N VAL A 193 -24.21 -0.51 12.03
CA VAL A 193 -24.01 0.88 11.62
C VAL A 193 -24.87 1.26 10.41
N ALA A 194 -25.65 0.31 9.88
CA ALA A 194 -26.64 0.52 8.83
C ALA A 194 -28.01 -0.06 9.26
N PRO A 195 -29.13 0.42 8.69
CA PRO A 195 -30.45 -0.15 8.95
C PRO A 195 -30.52 -1.67 8.68
N PRO A 196 -31.38 -2.43 9.39
CA PRO A 196 -31.52 -3.86 9.17
C PRO A 196 -31.88 -4.22 7.72
N ARG A 197 -31.31 -5.31 7.21
CA ARG A 197 -31.50 -5.82 5.83
C ARG A 197 -30.98 -4.89 4.72
N THR A 198 -30.14 -3.90 5.06
CA THR A 198 -29.43 -3.10 4.06
C THR A 198 -28.46 -3.98 3.27
N ALA A 199 -28.63 -4.03 1.95
CA ALA A 199 -27.62 -4.58 1.05
C ALA A 199 -26.45 -3.59 0.90
N ALA A 200 -25.24 -4.09 0.66
CA ALA A 200 -24.08 -3.25 0.41
C ALA A 200 -23.21 -3.84 -0.70
N VAL A 201 -22.44 -2.96 -1.34
CA VAL A 201 -21.41 -3.29 -2.32
C VAL A 201 -20.08 -3.25 -1.59
N ASN A 202 -19.33 -4.35 -1.61
CA ASN A 202 -18.12 -4.50 -0.79
C ASN A 202 -16.97 -5.18 -1.56
N PRO A 203 -16.45 -4.55 -2.62
CA PRO A 203 -15.21 -4.99 -3.25
C PRO A 203 -14.05 -4.81 -2.26
N ALA A 204 -13.27 -5.86 -2.04
CA ALA A 204 -12.14 -5.82 -1.13
C ALA A 204 -10.92 -5.08 -1.71
N PHE A 205 -10.88 -4.93 -3.03
CA PHE A 205 -9.79 -4.35 -3.80
C PHE A 205 -10.32 -3.49 -4.94
N ASP A 206 -9.49 -2.59 -5.45
CA ASP A 206 -9.70 -1.90 -6.71
C ASP A 206 -8.46 -2.00 -7.61
N VAL A 207 -8.63 -1.60 -8.87
CA VAL A 207 -7.56 -1.55 -9.87
C VAL A 207 -7.17 -0.09 -10.06
N THR A 208 -5.90 0.23 -9.81
CA THR A 208 -5.28 1.49 -10.18
C THR A 208 -4.54 1.31 -11.51
N PRO A 209 -5.00 1.95 -12.60
CA PRO A 209 -4.32 1.84 -13.89
C PRO A 209 -2.88 2.33 -13.82
N ALA A 210 -1.97 1.68 -14.55
CA ALA A 210 -0.55 2.05 -14.61
C ALA A 210 -0.33 3.53 -14.93
N ALA A 211 -1.21 4.13 -15.73
CA ALA A 211 -1.17 5.54 -16.09
C ALA A 211 -1.32 6.47 -14.88
N LEU A 212 -1.89 6.04 -13.75
CA LEU A 212 -1.99 6.85 -12.53
C LEU A 212 -0.82 6.64 -11.56
N VAL A 213 0.07 5.68 -11.84
CA VAL A 213 1.19 5.32 -10.97
C VAL A 213 2.45 6.09 -11.38
N THR A 214 3.03 6.84 -10.45
CA THR A 214 4.31 7.53 -10.67
C THR A 214 5.47 6.55 -10.67
N ALA A 215 5.50 5.64 -9.71
CA ALA A 215 6.56 4.65 -9.59
C ALA A 215 6.10 3.39 -8.87
N ILE A 216 6.72 2.27 -9.23
CA ILE A 216 6.64 0.99 -8.54
C ILE A 216 8.04 0.67 -8.02
N VAL A 217 8.19 0.61 -6.71
CA VAL A 217 9.43 0.28 -6.02
C VAL A 217 9.38 -1.19 -5.64
N THR A 218 10.32 -1.98 -6.18
CA THR A 218 10.57 -3.37 -5.78
C THR A 218 11.88 -3.49 -5.02
N ASP A 219 12.11 -4.64 -4.39
CA ASP A 219 13.38 -4.95 -3.75
C ASP A 219 14.54 -4.97 -4.76
N GLN A 220 14.24 -5.23 -6.04
CA GLN A 220 15.24 -5.35 -7.10
C GLN A 220 15.45 -4.06 -7.89
N ARG A 221 14.41 -3.25 -8.08
CA ARG A 221 14.44 -2.09 -8.99
C ARG A 221 13.34 -1.08 -8.70
N THR A 222 13.40 0.06 -9.40
CA THR A 222 12.30 1.02 -9.48
C THR A 222 11.83 1.05 -10.92
N ILE A 223 10.52 0.91 -11.13
CA ILE A 223 9.85 1.00 -12.43
C ILE A 223 9.08 2.32 -12.46
N ARG A 224 9.15 3.06 -13.57
CA ARG A 224 8.50 4.35 -13.78
C ARG A 224 7.41 4.29 -14.87
N PRO A 225 6.19 3.83 -14.56
CA PRO A 225 5.07 3.82 -15.51
C PRO A 225 4.76 5.21 -16.09
N ASP A 226 4.94 6.27 -15.30
CA ASP A 226 4.82 7.66 -15.75
C ASP A 226 5.83 8.07 -16.83
N ARG A 227 6.92 7.30 -16.99
CA ARG A 227 7.95 7.44 -18.03
C ARG A 227 7.86 6.34 -19.09
N GLY A 228 6.80 5.53 -19.09
CA GLY A 228 6.57 4.48 -20.07
C GLY A 228 7.28 3.15 -19.78
N GLU A 229 7.89 2.99 -18.60
CA GLU A 229 8.47 1.72 -18.18
C GLU A 229 7.38 0.71 -17.77
N ARG A 230 7.71 -0.59 -17.83
CA ARG A 230 6.80 -1.69 -17.48
C ARG A 230 7.52 -2.75 -16.64
N PRO A 231 6.79 -3.50 -15.79
CA PRO A 231 7.32 -4.66 -15.07
C PRO A 231 7.90 -5.76 -15.98
#